data_AF-A0A420FFG0-F1
#
_entry.id   AF-A0A420FFG0-F1
#
_cell.length_a   1.000
_cell.length_b   1.000
_cell.length_c   1.000
_cell.angle_alpha   90.00
_cell.angle_beta   90.00
_cell.angle_gamma   90.00
#
_symmetry.space_group_name_H-M   'P 1'
#
loop_
_entity.id
_entity.type
_entity.pdbx_description
1 polymer ?
#
loop_
_entity_poly.entity_id
_entity_poly.type
_entity_poly.pdbx_seq_one_letter_code
_entity_poly.pdbx_strand_id
1 'polypeptide(L)'
;MTSWNETQQIEAYIFGIAEPEDALLFEVKLVLDEELAHKVIAQQNAYAAIRQFGRKQVKMEIEAITQALFTHPEHVSFRKKIIKLFSKS
;
A
#
# COMPACT_ATOMS: atom_id res chain seq x y z
N MET A 1 4.98 -27.07 4.48
CA MET A 1 5.42 -26.34 5.70
C MET A 1 6.31 -25.21 5.21
N THR A 2 5.78 -23.99 5.07
CA THR A 2 6.56 -22.86 4.56
C THR A 2 7.57 -22.43 5.63
N SER A 3 8.85 -22.48 5.30
CA SER A 3 9.91 -21.96 6.16
C SER A 3 9.79 -20.44 6.23
N TRP A 4 9.97 -19.83 7.40
CA TRP A 4 9.96 -18.36 7.58
C TRP A 4 10.93 -17.64 6.63
N ASN A 5 11.99 -18.34 6.22
CA ASN A 5 12.96 -17.89 5.23
C ASN A 5 12.34 -17.72 3.82
N GLU A 6 11.36 -18.54 3.45
CA GLU A 6 10.72 -18.50 2.12
C GLU A 6 9.81 -17.27 1.99
N THR A 7 9.01 -16.97 3.01
CA THR A 7 8.21 -15.74 3.02
C THR A 7 9.08 -14.49 2.91
N GLN A 8 10.19 -14.44 3.66
CA GLN A 8 11.11 -13.31 3.60
C GLN A 8 11.75 -13.15 2.21
N GLN A 9 12.12 -14.25 1.55
CA GLN A 9 12.67 -14.21 0.18
C GLN A 9 11.62 -13.76 -0.84
N ILE A 10 10.38 -14.24 -0.72
CA ILE A 10 9.26 -13.79 -1.56
C ILE A 10 9.03 -12.29 -1.37
N GLU A 11 9.04 -11.80 -0.13
CA GLU A 11 8.90 -10.37 0.16
C GLU A 11 10.05 -9.56 -0.43
N ALA A 12 11.28 -10.03 -0.24
CA ALA A 12 12.46 -9.36 -0.76
C ALA A 12 12.41 -9.19 -2.28
N TYR A 13 11.94 -10.23 -2.97
CA TYR A 13 11.71 -10.21 -4.41
C TYR A 13 10.53 -9.29 -4.80
N ILE A 14 9.35 -9.43 -4.18
CA ILE A 14 8.15 -8.62 -4.50
C ILE A 14 8.42 -7.12 -4.31
N PHE A 15 9.16 -6.73 -3.28
CA PHE A 15 9.44 -5.32 -2.98
C PHE A 15 10.71 -4.79 -3.66
N GLY A 16 11.44 -5.62 -4.40
CA GLY A 16 12.68 -5.21 -5.09
C GLY A 16 13.78 -4.78 -4.13
N ILE A 17 13.84 -5.40 -2.95
CA ILE A 17 14.85 -5.12 -1.91
C ILE A 17 15.95 -6.21 -1.86
N ALA A 18 15.80 -7.28 -2.63
CA ALA A 18 16.82 -8.30 -2.78
C ALA A 18 18.04 -7.76 -3.54
N GLU A 19 19.24 -8.23 -3.19
CA GLU A 19 20.44 -7.96 -3.98
C GLU A 19 20.27 -8.54 -5.41
N PRO A 20 20.89 -7.95 -6.44
CA PRO A 20 20.68 -8.37 -7.83
C PRO A 20 20.97 -9.86 -8.09
N GLU A 21 22.00 -10.41 -7.43
CA GLU A 21 22.38 -11.82 -7.54
C GLU A 21 21.32 -12.75 -6.94
N ASP A 22 20.78 -12.36 -5.78
CA ASP A 22 19.71 -13.10 -5.09
C ASP A 22 18.39 -13.03 -5.87
N ALA A 23 18.08 -11.88 -6.46
CA ALA A 23 16.92 -11.70 -7.32
C ALA A 23 17.00 -12.61 -8.55
N LEU A 24 18.15 -12.65 -9.23
CA LEU A 24 18.36 -13.52 -10.39
C LEU A 24 18.24 -15.01 -10.02
N LEU A 25 18.83 -15.42 -8.90
CA LEU A 25 18.70 -16.80 -8.42
C LEU A 25 17.24 -17.13 -8.07
N PHE A 26 16.51 -16.18 -7.51
CA PHE A 26 15.09 -16.33 -7.20
C PHE A 26 14.23 -16.45 -8.46
N GLU A 27 14.50 -15.66 -9.50
CA GLU A 27 13.84 -15.79 -10.82
C GLU A 27 14.02 -17.18 -11.42
N VAL A 28 15.24 -17.73 -11.36
CA VAL A 28 15.49 -19.11 -11.80
C VAL A 28 14.67 -20.11 -10.99
N LYS A 29 14.58 -19.94 -9.66
CA LYS A 29 13.73 -20.81 -8.82
C LYS A 29 12.26 -20.72 -9.20
N LEU A 30 11.73 -19.54 -9.53
CA LEU A 30 10.34 -19.38 -9.95
C LEU A 30 10.02 -20.13 -11.24
N VAL A 31 10.99 -20.27 -12.15
CA VAL A 31 10.82 -21.05 -13.39
C VAL A 31 10.82 -22.55 -13.11
N LEU A 32 11.58 -23.00 -12.11
CA LEU A 32 11.76 -24.42 -11.80
C LEU A 32 10.75 -24.97 -10.78
N ASP A 33 10.20 -24.11 -9.94
CA ASP A 33 9.30 -24.46 -8.84
C ASP A 33 7.94 -23.76 -9.00
N GLU A 34 6.97 -24.51 -9.54
CA GLU A 34 5.60 -24.03 -9.75
C GLU A 34 4.88 -23.73 -8.42
N GLU A 35 5.19 -24.46 -7.35
CA GLU A 35 4.60 -24.19 -6.02
C GLU A 35 5.08 -22.84 -5.49
N LEU A 36 6.37 -22.54 -5.63
CA LEU A 36 6.94 -21.24 -5.29
C LEU A 36 6.33 -20.11 -6.12
N ALA A 37 6.15 -20.31 -7.42
CA ALA A 37 5.49 -19.34 -8.30
C ALA A 37 4.05 -19.05 -7.84
N HIS A 38 3.28 -20.07 -7.49
CA HIS A 38 1.94 -19.91 -6.95
C HIS A 38 1.92 -19.14 -5.62
N LYS A 39 2.89 -19.38 -4.73
CA LYS A 39 3.01 -18.63 -3.47
C LYS A 39 3.30 -17.16 -3.72
N VAL A 40 4.20 -16.82 -4.66
CA VAL A 40 4.47 -15.42 -5.03
C VAL A 40 3.21 -14.73 -5.53
N ILE A 41 2.47 -15.36 -6.45
CA ILE A 41 1.22 -14.80 -6.99
C ILE A 41 0.19 -14.60 -5.88
N ALA A 42 0.02 -15.59 -4.99
CA ALA A 42 -0.90 -15.50 -3.86
C ALA A 42 -0.56 -14.32 -2.94
N GLN A 43 0.73 -14.12 -2.64
CA GLN A 43 1.20 -13.05 -1.77
C GLN A 43 1.06 -11.66 -2.43
N GLN A 44 1.35 -11.55 -3.73
CA GLN A 44 1.09 -10.33 -4.52
C GLN A 44 -0.40 -9.95 -4.49
N ASN A 45 -1.29 -10.93 -4.69
CA ASN A 45 -2.73 -10.71 -4.64
C ASN A 45 -3.21 -10.28 -3.24
N ALA A 46 -2.68 -10.89 -2.19
CA ALA A 46 -2.97 -10.52 -0.81
C ALA A 46 -2.58 -9.05 -0.54
N TYR A 47 -1.37 -8.64 -0.93
CA TYR A 47 -0.94 -7.24 -0.77
C TYR A 47 -1.77 -6.26 -1.61
N ALA A 48 -2.15 -6.65 -2.83
CA ALA A 48 -3.01 -5.81 -3.67
C ALA A 48 -4.37 -5.58 -3.00
N ALA A 49 -4.99 -6.63 -2.44
CA ALA A 49 -6.26 -6.54 -1.73
C ALA A 49 -6.14 -5.66 -0.46
N ILE A 50 -5.10 -5.87 0.35
CA ILE A 50 -4.84 -5.07 1.56
C ILE A 50 -4.63 -3.60 1.19
N ARG A 51 -3.82 -3.31 0.15
CA ARG A 51 -3.56 -1.94 -0.31
C ARG A 51 -4.84 -1.27 -0.82
N GLN A 52 -5.68 -1.99 -1.55
CA GLN A 52 -6.95 -1.44 -2.04
C GLN A 52 -7.90 -1.12 -0.90
N PHE A 53 -8.01 -2.02 0.09
CA PHE A 53 -8.84 -1.80 1.27
C PHE A 53 -8.32 -0.62 2.11
N GLY A 54 -7.01 -0.59 2.40
CA GLY A 54 -6.38 0.49 3.15
C GLY A 54 -6.57 1.86 2.49
N ARG A 55 -6.47 1.94 1.15
CA ARG A 55 -6.74 3.19 0.41
C ARG A 55 -8.18 3.67 0.59
N LYS A 56 -9.16 2.76 0.59
CA LYS A 56 -10.56 3.13 0.84
C LYS A 56 -10.74 3.65 2.27
N GLN A 57 -10.14 3.00 3.25
CA GLN A 57 -10.21 3.42 4.64
C GLN A 57 -9.60 4.81 4.84
N VAL A 58 -8.38 5.04 4.37
CA VAL A 58 -7.72 6.36 4.46
C VAL A 58 -8.56 7.44 3.76
N LYS A 59 -9.16 7.12 2.61
CA LYS A 59 -10.06 8.06 1.91
C LYS A 59 -11.27 8.42 2.78
N MET A 60 -11.94 7.44 3.39
CA MET A 60 -13.08 7.71 4.28
C MET A 60 -12.68 8.56 5.49
N GLU A 61 -11.51 8.32 6.08
CA GLU A 61 -11.00 9.10 7.20
C GLU A 61 -10.73 10.55 6.79
N ILE A 62 -10.11 10.78 5.63
CA ILE A 62 -9.88 12.11 5.07
C ILE A 62 -11.20 12.82 4.78
N GLU A 63 -12.18 12.12 4.19
CA GLU A 63 -13.50 12.67 3.90
C GLU A 63 -14.24 13.06 5.19
N ALA A 64 -14.20 12.22 6.23
CA ALA A 64 -14.81 12.50 7.53
C ALA A 64 -14.17 13.73 8.20
N ILE A 65 -12.83 13.82 8.22
CA ILE A 65 -12.11 14.98 8.75
C ILE A 65 -12.45 16.25 7.96
N THR A 66 -12.48 16.15 6.63
CA THR A 66 -12.82 17.28 5.75
C THR A 66 -14.26 17.75 6.02
N GLN A 67 -15.21 16.82 6.15
CA GLN A 67 -16.59 17.15 6.45
C GLN A 67 -16.69 17.89 7.79
N ALA A 68 -16.06 17.37 8.85
CA ALA A 68 -16.05 18.02 10.17
C ALA A 68 -15.47 19.45 10.09
N LEU A 69 -14.28 19.61 9.51
CA LEU A 69 -13.59 20.90 9.42
C LEU A 69 -14.34 21.96 8.59
N PHE A 70 -15.12 21.55 7.59
CA PHE A 70 -15.78 22.50 6.68
C PHE A 70 -17.27 22.72 6.96
N THR A 71 -17.92 21.86 7.75
CA THR A 71 -19.35 21.97 8.04
C THR A 71 -19.68 22.29 9.49
N HIS A 72 -18.87 21.88 10.45
CA HIS A 72 -19.16 22.16 11.85
C HIS A 72 -18.94 23.65 12.20
N PRO A 73 -19.83 24.22 13.04
CA PRO A 73 -19.76 25.63 13.40
C PRO A 73 -18.49 25.99 14.18
N GLU A 74 -17.87 25.06 14.93
CA GLU A 74 -16.61 25.31 15.65
C GLU A 74 -15.41 25.63 14.74
N HIS A 75 -15.46 25.26 13.45
CA HIS A 75 -14.34 25.39 12.52
C HIS A 75 -14.49 26.50 11.46
N VAL A 76 -15.49 27.39 11.62
CA VAL A 76 -15.78 28.46 10.65
C VAL A 76 -14.58 29.39 10.39
N SER A 77 -13.80 29.72 11.43
CA SER A 77 -12.63 30.59 11.29
C SER A 77 -11.51 29.94 10.47
N PHE A 78 -11.29 28.65 10.66
CA PHE A 78 -10.34 27.84 9.89
C PHE A 78 -10.77 27.74 8.43
N ARG A 79 -12.03 27.36 8.17
CA ARG A 79 -12.59 27.28 6.81
C ARG A 79 -12.44 28.60 6.04
N LYS A 80 -12.74 29.74 6.68
CA LYS A 80 -12.59 31.07 6.05
C LYS A 80 -11.13 31.39 5.68
N LYS A 81 -10.17 31.02 6.53
CA LYS A 81 -8.73 31.20 6.25
C LYS A 81 -8.30 30.37 5.04
N ILE A 82 -8.69 29.09 5.01
CA ILE A 82 -8.37 28.19 3.90
C ILE A 82 -8.95 28.71 2.57
N ILE A 83 -10.25 29.03 2.53
CA ILE A 83 -10.88 29.58 1.31
C ILE A 83 -10.14 30.83 0.82
N LYS A 84 -9.75 31.73 1.73
CA LYS A 84 -9.02 32.95 1.39
C LYS A 84 -7.61 32.69 0.83
N LEU A 85 -6.93 31.62 1.25
CA LEU A 85 -5.63 31.23 0.70
C LEU A 85 -5.74 30.77 -0.75
N PHE A 86 -6.81 30.04 -1.09
CA PHE A 86 -7.03 29.50 -2.43
C PHE A 86 -7.83 30.45 -3.35
N SER A 87 -8.40 31.54 -2.84
CA SER A 87 -9.19 32.51 -3.62
C SER A 87 -8.38 33.65 -4.26
N LYS A 88 -7.05 33.61 -4.18
CA LYS A 88 -6.15 34.66 -4.70
C LYS A 88 -5.24 34.19 -5.85
N SER A 89 -5.49 33.00 -6.39
CA SER A 89 -4.88 32.51 -7.63
C SER A 89 -5.72 32.84 -8.84
#